data_AF-A0A6A5YF34-F1
#
_entry.id   AF-A0A6A5YF34-F1
#
_cell.length_a   1.000
_cell.length_b   1.000
_cell.length_c   1.000
_cell.angle_alpha   90.00
_cell.angle_beta   90.00
_cell.angle_gamma   90.00
#
_symmetry.space_group_name_H-M   'P 1'
#
loop_
_entity.id
_entity.type
_entity.pdbx_description
1 polymer ?
#
loop_
_entity_poly.entity_id
_entity_poly.type
_entity_poly.pdbx_seq_one_letter_code
_entity_poly.pdbx_strand_id
1 'polypeptide(L)'
;MPDITASELHARSQGWAQQRKTGDELSRHKVQQLASVLFDIDLEIEDGFRFDLHNNTVRISRRPEIYLQGATEKAIIECLGCDIHPAIEASPARLEERRNRVLATNCVTMVVTGDPSEEGILNLCLGLKEAFQIKETLYG
;
A
#
# COMPACT_ATOMS: atom_id res chain seq x y z
N MET A 1 -33.27 -43.16 -3.81
CA MET A 1 -32.91 -41.99 -2.98
C MET A 1 -31.58 -42.32 -2.32
N PRO A 2 -30.47 -41.63 -2.63
CA PRO A 2 -29.21 -41.88 -1.94
C PRO A 2 -29.13 -41.05 -0.65
N ASP A 3 -28.76 -41.75 0.41
CA ASP A 3 -28.51 -41.30 1.78
C ASP A 3 -27.16 -40.55 1.82
N ILE A 4 -27.19 -39.26 2.13
CA ILE A 4 -25.97 -38.44 2.27
C ILE A 4 -25.47 -38.66 3.69
N THR A 5 -24.34 -39.32 3.84
CA THR A 5 -23.75 -39.61 5.15
C THR A 5 -23.16 -38.33 5.79
N ALA A 6 -23.18 -38.26 7.13
CA ALA A 6 -22.70 -37.11 7.91
C ALA A 6 -21.23 -36.70 7.60
N SER A 7 -20.46 -37.60 6.99
CA SER A 7 -19.09 -37.39 6.49
C SER A 7 -19.04 -36.35 5.35
N GLU A 8 -20.06 -36.32 4.48
CA GLU A 8 -20.13 -35.39 3.33
C GLU A 8 -20.58 -33.99 3.73
N LEU A 9 -21.25 -33.85 4.88
CA LEU A 9 -21.59 -32.54 5.46
C LEU A 9 -20.38 -31.87 6.11
N HIS A 10 -19.40 -32.64 6.60
CA HIS A 10 -18.18 -32.09 7.21
C HIS A 10 -17.12 -31.68 6.17
N ALA A 11 -17.10 -32.30 4.99
CA ALA A 11 -16.21 -31.91 3.89
C ALA A 11 -16.68 -30.61 3.18
N ARG A 12 -17.96 -30.24 3.30
CA ARG A 12 -18.52 -29.03 2.67
C ARG A 12 -18.38 -27.77 3.52
N SER A 13 -18.09 -27.88 4.82
CA SER A 13 -17.85 -26.72 5.69
C SER A 13 -16.40 -26.19 5.63
N GLN A 14 -15.48 -26.93 5.04
CA GLN A 14 -14.07 -26.54 4.90
C GLN A 14 -13.75 -25.87 3.55
N GLY A 15 -14.72 -25.75 2.64
CA GLY A 15 -14.54 -25.22 1.29
C GLY A 15 -14.89 -23.74 1.07
N TRP A 16 -15.22 -22.98 2.11
CA TRP A 16 -15.80 -21.63 1.99
C TRP A 16 -14.98 -20.51 2.63
N ALA A 17 -13.70 -20.75 2.93
CA ALA A 17 -12.78 -19.72 3.43
C ALA A 17 -11.76 -19.23 2.38
N GLN A 18 -12.03 -19.45 1.09
CA GLN A 18 -11.31 -18.78 0.00
C GLN A 18 -12.16 -17.63 -0.55
N GLN A 19 -12.60 -16.72 0.33
CA GLN A 19 -13.07 -15.43 -0.13
C GLN A 19 -11.86 -14.68 -0.69
N ARG A 20 -11.83 -14.56 -2.03
CA ARG A 20 -10.91 -13.74 -2.79
C ARG A 20 -10.92 -12.33 -2.21
N LYS A 21 -9.89 -11.98 -1.45
CA LYS A 21 -9.70 -10.66 -0.88
C LYS A 21 -8.76 -9.91 -1.83
N THR A 22 -9.29 -9.50 -2.97
CA THR A 22 -8.56 -8.66 -3.94
C THR A 22 -8.54 -7.22 -3.40
N GLY A 23 -7.78 -6.98 -2.34
CA GLY A 23 -7.21 -5.66 -2.05
C GLY A 23 -5.73 -5.80 -2.36
N ASP A 24 -5.21 -5.01 -3.29
CA ASP A 24 -3.86 -5.13 -3.86
C ASP A 24 -2.80 -5.64 -2.87
N GLU A 25 -2.52 -6.94 -2.94
CA GLU A 25 -1.44 -7.60 -2.19
C GLU A 25 -0.11 -6.98 -2.63
N LEU A 26 0.52 -6.20 -1.75
CA LEU A 26 1.85 -5.64 -2.00
C LEU A 26 2.91 -6.67 -1.61
N SER A 27 3.30 -7.50 -2.58
CA SER A 27 4.44 -8.41 -2.43
C SER A 27 5.70 -7.64 -2.02
N ARG A 28 6.66 -8.29 -1.34
CA ARG A 28 7.90 -7.64 -0.86
C ARG A 28 8.62 -6.86 -1.96
N HIS A 29 8.72 -7.43 -3.15
CA HIS A 29 9.31 -6.75 -4.31
C HIS A 29 8.54 -5.47 -4.69
N LYS A 30 7.21 -5.52 -4.67
CA LYS A 30 6.35 -4.36 -4.97
C LYS A 30 6.50 -3.29 -3.89
N VAL A 31 6.58 -3.66 -2.62
CA VAL A 31 6.88 -2.77 -1.49
C VAL A 31 8.22 -2.04 -1.69
N GLN A 32 9.29 -2.77 -2.01
CA GLN A 32 10.62 -2.18 -2.24
C GLN A 32 10.61 -1.22 -3.43
N GLN A 33 9.97 -1.62 -4.53
CA GLN A 33 9.82 -0.78 -5.71
C GLN A 33 9.01 0.49 -5.41
N LEU A 34 7.90 0.38 -4.68
CA LEU A 34 7.09 1.54 -4.29
C LEU A 34 7.86 2.48 -3.36
N ALA A 35 8.63 1.95 -2.40
CA ALA A 35 9.46 2.77 -1.52
C ALA A 35 10.48 3.59 -2.31
N SER A 36 11.17 2.95 -3.27
CA SER A 36 12.18 3.59 -4.11
C SER A 36 11.55 4.66 -5.01
N VAL A 37 10.46 4.35 -5.72
CA VAL A 37 9.84 5.32 -6.64
C VAL A 37 9.11 6.45 -5.91
N LEU A 38 8.28 6.14 -4.90
CA LEU A 38 7.44 7.14 -4.24
C LEU A 38 8.20 8.04 -3.28
N PHE A 39 9.20 7.49 -2.59
CA PHE A 39 9.85 8.15 -1.46
C PHE A 39 11.37 8.29 -1.62
N ASP A 40 11.95 7.84 -2.74
CA ASP A 40 13.41 7.85 -2.98
C ASP A 40 14.17 7.08 -1.88
N ILE A 41 13.61 5.94 -1.47
CA ILE A 41 14.16 5.07 -0.43
C ILE A 41 14.37 3.66 -0.99
N ASP A 42 15.63 3.26 -1.11
CA ASP A 42 15.98 1.89 -1.47
C ASP A 42 15.89 1.00 -0.23
N LEU A 43 14.91 0.09 -0.26
CA LEU A 43 14.68 -0.92 0.76
C LEU A 43 15.18 -2.28 0.28
N GLU A 44 16.03 -2.95 1.06
CA GLU A 44 16.29 -4.39 0.92
C GLU A 44 15.63 -5.16 2.07
N ILE A 45 14.80 -6.16 1.75
CA ILE A 45 14.10 -6.99 2.73
C ILE A 45 14.58 -8.44 2.57
N GLU A 46 15.51 -8.89 3.42
CA GLU A 46 16.04 -10.26 3.45
C GLU A 46 15.74 -10.93 4.80
N ASP A 47 15.05 -12.08 4.82
CA ASP A 47 14.85 -12.95 6.01
C ASP A 47 14.53 -12.23 7.35
N GLY A 48 13.73 -11.17 7.29
CA GLY A 48 13.32 -10.39 8.47
C GLY A 48 14.27 -9.25 8.88
N PHE A 49 15.28 -8.98 8.06
CA PHE A 49 16.13 -7.79 8.10
C PHE A 49 15.67 -6.78 7.06
N ARG A 50 15.79 -5.50 7.42
CA ARG A 50 15.55 -4.36 6.53
C ARG A 50 16.81 -3.53 6.44
N PHE A 51 17.19 -3.21 5.22
CA PHE A 51 18.26 -2.29 4.92
C PHE A 51 17.64 -1.05 4.26
N ASP A 52 17.81 0.10 4.87
CA ASP A 52 17.54 1.39 4.23
C ASP A 52 18.87 1.90 3.68
N LEU A 53 18.97 2.12 2.37
CA LEU A 53 20.11 2.79 1.75
C LEU A 53 19.75 4.25 1.48
N HIS A 54 20.22 5.16 2.33
CA HIS A 54 20.15 6.60 2.07
C HIS A 54 21.56 7.18 2.23
N ASN A 55 22.10 7.81 1.17
CA ASN A 55 23.44 8.42 1.13
C ASN A 55 24.58 7.49 1.63
N ASN A 56 24.74 6.31 1.03
CA ASN A 56 25.79 5.32 1.35
C ASN A 56 25.84 4.81 2.80
N THR A 57 24.81 5.06 3.61
CA THR A 57 24.77 4.58 5.00
C THR A 57 23.75 3.46 5.10
N VAL A 58 24.21 2.24 5.36
CA VAL A 58 23.36 1.06 5.57
C VAL A 58 22.86 1.07 7.01
N ARG A 59 21.54 1.23 7.21
CA ARG A 59 20.94 1.07 8.54
C ARG A 59 20.27 -0.29 8.66
N ILE A 60 20.90 -1.19 9.41
CA ILE A 60 20.33 -2.50 9.75
C ILE A 60 19.42 -2.31 10.95
N SER A 61 18.11 -2.49 10.78
CA SER A 61 17.17 -2.39 11.90
C SER A 61 16.42 -3.70 12.12
N ARG A 62 16.46 -4.20 13.36
CA ARG A 62 15.66 -5.36 13.77
C ARG A 62 14.22 -4.90 14.05
N ARG A 63 13.35 -5.10 13.06
CA ARG A 63 11.88 -5.11 13.22
C ARG A 63 11.14 -3.84 13.70
N PRO A 64 11.55 -2.57 13.45
CA PRO A 64 10.57 -1.50 13.56
C PRO A 64 9.67 -1.48 12.33
N GLU A 65 8.40 -1.15 12.55
CA GLU A 65 7.54 -0.62 11.49
C GLU A 65 8.18 0.66 10.93
N ILE A 66 8.21 0.77 9.61
CA ILE A 66 8.75 1.95 8.91
C ILE A 66 7.56 2.71 8.34
N TYR A 67 7.52 4.00 8.64
CA TYR A 67 6.50 4.93 8.13
C TYR A 67 7.17 5.87 7.13
N LEU A 68 6.77 5.74 5.85
CA LEU A 68 7.26 6.56 4.74
C LEU A 68 6.22 7.63 4.39
N GLN A 69 6.67 8.86 4.21
CA GLN A 69 5.85 10.02 3.88
C GLN A 69 6.66 10.99 3.00
N GLY A 70 5.99 11.95 2.36
CA GLY A 70 6.66 12.96 1.54
C GLY A 70 6.86 12.53 0.09
N ALA A 71 5.81 12.03 -0.56
CA ALA A 71 5.87 11.69 -1.98
C ALA A 71 5.86 12.96 -2.85
N THR A 72 6.66 12.95 -3.92
CA THR A 72 6.67 14.06 -4.89
C THR A 72 5.56 13.91 -5.92
N GLU A 73 5.07 15.03 -6.48
CA GLU A 73 4.08 15.01 -7.58
C GLU A 73 4.54 14.13 -8.75
N LYS A 74 5.81 14.27 -9.15
CA LYS A 74 6.41 13.46 -10.20
C LYS A 74 6.31 11.97 -9.88
N ALA A 75 6.72 11.58 -8.66
CA ALA A 75 6.69 10.19 -8.22
C ALA A 75 5.27 9.63 -8.16
N ILE A 76 4.29 10.43 -7.72
CA ILE A 76 2.89 10.03 -7.68
C ILE A 76 2.36 9.75 -9.09
N ILE A 77 2.62 10.65 -10.05
CA ILE A 77 2.16 10.48 -11.44
C ILE A 77 2.81 9.25 -12.06
N GLU A 78 4.11 9.06 -11.84
CA GLU A 78 4.88 7.92 -12.38
C GLU A 78 4.41 6.59 -11.82
N CYS A 79 4.06 6.54 -10.53
CA CYS A 79 3.76 5.30 -9.81
C CYS A 79 2.25 4.97 -9.78
N LEU A 80 1.41 5.96 -9.50
CA LEU A 80 -0.04 5.79 -9.29
C LEU A 80 -0.87 6.24 -10.49
N GLY A 81 -0.24 6.88 -11.47
CA GLY A 81 -0.87 7.31 -12.71
C GLY A 81 -1.58 8.67 -12.63
N CYS A 82 -2.02 9.12 -13.80
CA CYS A 82 -2.61 10.44 -14.00
C CYS A 82 -4.01 10.61 -13.39
N ASP A 83 -4.70 9.53 -13.04
CA ASP A 83 -6.06 9.60 -12.46
C ASP A 83 -6.02 9.79 -10.94
N ILE A 84 -4.99 9.25 -10.28
CA ILE A 84 -4.83 9.33 -8.81
C ILE A 84 -4.26 10.70 -8.40
N HIS A 85 -3.38 11.29 -9.20
CA HIS A 85 -2.78 12.59 -8.87
C HIS A 85 -3.83 13.71 -8.69
N PRO A 86 -4.79 13.94 -9.61
CA PRO A 86 -5.86 14.92 -9.40
C PRO A 86 -6.71 14.63 -8.17
N ALA A 87 -6.95 13.36 -7.85
CA ALA A 87 -7.69 12.96 -6.67
C ALA A 87 -6.96 13.33 -5.36
N ILE A 88 -5.64 13.22 -5.34
CA ILE A 88 -4.80 13.71 -4.23
C ILE A 88 -4.82 15.24 -4.16
N GLU A 89 -4.68 15.93 -5.29
CA GLU A 89 -4.71 17.41 -5.35
C GLU A 89 -6.06 18.01 -4.91
N ALA A 90 -7.16 17.27 -5.09
CA ALA A 90 -8.48 17.64 -4.60
C ALA A 90 -8.67 17.42 -3.09
N SER A 91 -7.75 16.73 -2.42
CA SER A 91 -7.88 16.43 -0.99
C SER A 91 -7.71 17.70 -0.12
N PRO A 92 -8.50 17.87 0.95
CA PRO A 92 -8.33 19.00 1.87
C PRO A 92 -6.92 19.09 2.47
N ALA A 93 -6.32 17.93 2.77
CA ALA A 93 -4.96 17.83 3.30
C ALA A 93 -3.93 18.40 2.30
N ARG A 94 -4.03 18.04 1.02
CA ARG A 94 -3.11 18.56 -0.02
C ARG A 94 -3.29 20.05 -0.25
N LEU A 95 -4.53 20.54 -0.23
CA LEU A 95 -4.80 21.97 -0.36
C LEU A 95 -4.16 22.78 0.78
N GLU A 96 -4.18 22.25 2.01
CA GLU A 96 -3.52 22.85 3.17
C GLU A 96 -1.99 22.81 3.04
N GLU A 97 -1.41 21.68 2.65
CA GLU A 97 0.03 21.55 2.38
C GLU A 97 0.51 22.58 1.36
N ARG A 98 -0.22 22.76 0.26
CA ARG A 98 0.13 23.74 -0.78
C ARG A 98 0.05 25.18 -0.27
N ARG A 99 -0.96 25.49 0.56
CA ARG A 99 -1.05 26.79 1.25
C ARG A 99 0.18 27.05 2.13
N ASN A 100 0.73 25.99 2.73
CA ASN A 100 1.93 26.02 3.56
C ASN A 100 3.24 25.85 2.75
N ARG A 101 3.18 25.85 1.41
CA ARG A 101 4.33 25.68 0.49
C ARG A 101 5.08 24.35 0.68
N VAL A 102 4.38 23.32 1.14
CA VAL A 102 4.92 21.96 1.25
C VAL A 102 4.91 21.32 -0.15
N LEU A 103 6.11 21.05 -0.68
CA LEU A 103 6.28 20.53 -2.04
C LEU A 103 5.95 19.03 -2.12
N ALA A 104 6.52 18.24 -1.22
CA ALA A 104 6.32 16.80 -1.11
C ALA A 104 5.14 16.50 -0.17
N THR A 105 4.18 15.71 -0.63
CA THR A 105 2.91 15.51 0.08
C THR A 105 2.96 14.35 1.06
N ASN A 106 2.26 14.51 2.19
CA ASN A 106 1.96 13.44 3.14
C ASN A 106 0.59 12.81 2.86
N CYS A 107 -0.09 13.18 1.77
CA CYS A 107 -1.30 12.52 1.30
C CYS A 107 -1.04 11.12 0.72
N VAL A 108 0.23 10.75 0.52
CA VAL A 108 0.65 9.40 0.20
C VAL A 108 1.59 8.95 1.30
N THR A 109 1.22 7.86 1.99
CA THR A 109 2.04 7.29 3.05
C THR A 109 2.14 5.79 2.88
N MET A 110 3.27 5.21 3.27
CA MET A 110 3.45 3.77 3.25
C MET A 110 3.92 3.29 4.61
N VAL A 111 3.28 2.23 5.10
CA VAL A 111 3.71 1.52 6.29
C VAL A 111 4.30 0.19 5.86
N VAL A 112 5.52 -0.07 6.29
CA VAL A 112 6.20 -1.34 6.07
C VAL A 112 6.27 -2.04 7.41
N THR A 113 5.73 -3.25 7.53
CA THR A 113 5.60 -4.01 8.80
C THR A 113 6.80 -4.91 9.10
N GLY A 114 7.34 -4.89 10.32
CA GLY A 114 8.53 -5.69 10.66
C GLY A 114 8.33 -7.22 10.55
N ASP A 115 7.09 -7.67 10.38
CA ASP A 115 6.73 -9.06 10.19
C ASP A 115 6.79 -9.44 8.69
N PRO A 116 7.62 -10.42 8.29
CA PRO A 116 7.75 -10.85 6.90
C PRO A 116 6.51 -11.58 6.34
N SER A 117 5.55 -11.92 7.19
CA SER A 117 4.24 -12.49 6.84
C SER A 117 3.15 -11.43 6.68
N GLU A 118 3.41 -10.19 7.10
CA GLU A 118 2.50 -9.06 6.92
C GLU A 118 2.87 -8.26 5.68
N GLU A 119 1.86 -7.64 5.08
CA GLU A 119 2.00 -6.85 3.86
C GLU A 119 2.30 -5.38 4.16
N GLY A 120 2.94 -4.70 3.20
CA GLY A 120 3.05 -3.25 3.24
C GLY A 120 1.68 -2.61 2.99
N ILE A 121 1.42 -1.48 3.65
CA ILE A 121 0.16 -0.73 3.51
C ILE A 121 0.47 0.61 2.86
N LEU A 122 -0.09 0.86 1.67
CA LEU A 122 -0.07 2.17 1.03
C LEU A 122 -1.39 2.89 1.31
N ASN A 123 -1.32 4.06 1.95
CA ASN A 123 -2.49 4.89 2.25
C ASN A 123 -2.49 6.15 1.38
N LEU A 124 -3.67 6.47 0.84
CA LEU A 124 -3.90 7.64 0.01
C LEU A 124 -4.99 8.53 0.62
N CYS A 125 -4.70 9.82 0.78
CA CYS A 125 -5.67 10.85 1.12
C CYS A 125 -6.18 11.48 -0.17
N LEU A 126 -7.46 11.26 -0.45
CA LEU A 126 -8.11 11.68 -1.71
C LEU A 126 -9.26 12.66 -1.43
N GLY A 127 -9.61 13.46 -2.44
CA GLY A 127 -10.88 14.18 -2.48
C GLY A 127 -12.05 13.20 -2.44
N LEU A 128 -13.11 13.54 -1.70
CA LEU A 128 -14.22 12.61 -1.44
C LEU A 128 -14.89 12.14 -2.74
N LYS A 129 -15.15 13.07 -3.67
CA LYS A 129 -15.81 12.77 -4.94
C LYS A 129 -14.94 11.84 -5.80
N GLU A 130 -13.66 12.15 -5.90
CA GLU A 130 -12.69 11.40 -6.69
C GLU A 130 -12.45 10.01 -6.09
N ALA A 131 -12.43 9.91 -4.75
CA ALA A 131 -12.34 8.63 -4.05
C ALA A 131 -13.51 7.70 -4.39
N PHE A 132 -14.74 8.23 -4.48
CA PHE A 132 -15.90 7.46 -4.92
C PHE A 132 -15.75 6.97 -6.36
N GLN A 133 -15.30 7.83 -7.27
CA GLN A 133 -15.08 7.46 -8.68
C GLN A 133 -14.02 6.37 -8.85
N ILE A 134 -12.91 6.49 -8.11
CA ILE A 134 -11.84 5.48 -8.10
C ILE A 134 -12.37 4.17 -7.52
N LYS A 135 -13.13 4.22 -6.43
CA LYS A 135 -13.72 3.03 -5.82
C LYS A 135 -14.68 2.31 -6.78
N GLU A 136 -15.55 3.03 -7.48
CA GLU A 136 -16.42 2.45 -8.51
C GLU A 136 -15.63 1.85 -9.66
N THR A 137 -14.49 2.44 -10.05
CA THR A 137 -13.64 1.88 -11.10
C THR A 137 -12.95 0.58 -10.67
N LEU A 138 -12.54 0.49 -9.40
CA LEU A 138 -11.80 -0.66 -8.87
C LEU A 138 -12.70 -1.84 -8.46
N TYR A 139 -13.93 -1.55 -7.99
CA TYR A 139 -14.80 -2.54 -7.36
C TYR A 139 -16.25 -2.54 -7.87
N GLY A 140 -16.60 -1.63 -8.79
CA GLY A 140 -17.94 -1.51 -9.36
C GLY A 140 -18.20 -2.46 -10.53
#